data_AF-A0A970JPD0-F1
#
_entry.id   AF-A0A970JPD0-F1
#
_cell.length_a   1.000
_cell.length_b   1.000
_cell.length_c   1.000
_cell.angle_alpha   90.00
_cell.angle_beta   90.00
_cell.angle_gamma   90.00
#
_symmetry.space_group_name_H-M   'P 1'
#
loop_
_entity.id
_entity.type
_entity.pdbx_description
1 polymer ?
#
loop_
_entity_poly.entity_id
_entity_poly.type
_entity_poly.pdbx_seq_one_letter_code
_entity_poly.pdbx_strand_id
1 'polypeptide(L)'
;SELAGEVTIYPQKLVNIRVSDKEGAMEVPAIKAVIEEAEAEMAGNGRILVRPSGTEPLLRVMAEAPTDELVEYYVEKIAAVVRQEIGLN
;
A
#
# COMPACT_ATOMS: atom_id res chain seq x y z
N SER A 1 -21.99 -22.44 -18.39
CA SER A 1 -21.29 -21.58 -17.42
C SER A 1 -19.84 -21.99 -17.37
N GLU A 2 -18.99 -21.33 -18.14
CA GLU A 2 -17.53 -21.42 -17.98
C GLU A 2 -17.02 -20.02 -17.66
N LEU A 3 -17.22 -19.60 -16.41
CA LEU A 3 -16.65 -18.35 -15.89
C LEU A 3 -16.09 -18.67 -14.50
N ALA A 4 -15.06 -19.50 -14.50
CA ALA A 4 -14.18 -19.68 -13.36
C ALA A 4 -12.81 -20.08 -13.91
N GLY A 5 -12.14 -19.13 -14.57
CA GLY A 5 -10.70 -19.25 -14.74
C GLY A 5 -10.04 -19.33 -13.37
N GLU A 6 -8.91 -20.04 -13.26
CA GLU A 6 -8.15 -20.13 -12.01
C GLU A 6 -7.73 -18.73 -11.56
N VAL A 7 -8.42 -18.19 -10.55
CA VAL A 7 -8.03 -16.94 -9.89
C VAL A 7 -6.87 -17.30 -8.96
N THR A 8 -5.66 -16.87 -9.31
CA THR A 8 -4.54 -16.95 -8.38
C THR A 8 -4.78 -16.00 -7.21
N ILE A 9 -4.92 -16.56 -6.01
CA ILE A 9 -5.07 -15.78 -4.78
C ILE A 9 -3.66 -15.50 -4.25
N TYR A 10 -3.26 -14.23 -4.23
CA TYR A 10 -2.04 -13.79 -3.58
C TYR A 10 -2.26 -13.51 -2.10
N PRO A 11 -1.25 -13.75 -1.24
CA PRO A 11 -1.25 -13.16 0.09
C PRO A 11 -1.37 -11.64 -0.01
N GLN A 12 -1.98 -11.05 1.01
CA GLN A 12 -2.20 -9.61 1.10
C GLN A 12 -2.06 -9.15 2.54
N LYS A 13 -1.60 -7.92 2.74
CA LYS A 13 -1.52 -7.27 4.05
C LYS A 13 -1.99 -5.83 3.94
N LEU A 14 -2.79 -5.42 4.91
CA LEU A 14 -3.26 -4.04 5.10
C LEU A 14 -2.70 -3.49 6.41
N VAL A 15 -2.01 -2.35 6.34
CA VAL A 15 -1.54 -1.59 7.50
C VAL A 15 -2.26 -0.26 7.56
N ASN A 16 -2.66 0.11 8.78
CA ASN A 16 -3.28 1.40 9.09
C ASN A 16 -2.25 2.30 9.76
N ILE A 17 -2.01 3.48 9.19
CA ILE A 17 -1.03 4.45 9.69
C ILE A 17 -1.79 5.69 10.11
N ARG A 18 -1.61 6.13 11.35
CA ARG A 18 -2.19 7.39 11.81
C ARG A 18 -1.38 8.56 11.26
N VAL A 19 -2.06 9.50 10.62
CA VAL A 19 -1.41 10.59 9.88
C VAL A 19 -2.03 11.95 10.19
N SER A 20 -1.24 13.01 10.07
CA SER A 20 -1.66 14.39 10.30
C SER A 20 -2.58 14.91 9.20
N ASP A 21 -2.35 14.46 7.97
CA ASP A 21 -3.16 14.78 6.80
C ASP A 21 -3.30 13.54 5.90
N LYS A 22 -4.47 12.91 5.94
CA LYS A 22 -4.78 11.74 5.12
C LYS A 22 -5.20 12.10 3.69
N GLU A 23 -5.76 13.28 3.48
CA GLU A 23 -6.30 13.69 2.17
C GLU A 23 -5.16 14.21 1.27
N GLY A 24 -4.22 14.95 1.86
CA GLY A 24 -2.99 15.42 1.20
C GLY A 24 -1.89 14.35 1.07
N ALA A 25 -2.10 13.12 1.56
CA ALA A 25 -1.07 12.08 1.53
C ALA A 25 -0.54 11.79 0.12
N MET A 26 -1.41 11.80 -0.89
CA MET A 26 -1.01 11.64 -2.30
C MET A 26 -0.38 12.90 -2.89
N GLU A 27 -0.37 14.04 -2.19
CA GLU A 27 0.33 15.25 -2.64
C GLU A 27 1.78 15.28 -2.20
N VAL A 28 2.16 14.47 -1.21
CA VAL A 28 3.53 14.33 -0.70
C VAL A 28 4.40 13.63 -1.75
N PRO A 29 5.43 14.31 -2.32
CA PRO A 29 6.25 13.72 -3.39
C PRO A 29 6.96 12.43 -3.00
N ALA A 30 7.44 12.32 -1.75
CA ALA A 30 8.12 11.12 -1.27
C ALA A 30 7.17 9.90 -1.19
N ILE A 31 5.91 10.10 -0.79
CA ILE A 31 4.90 9.02 -0.73
C ILE A 31 4.54 8.56 -2.14
N LYS A 32 4.34 9.50 -3.08
CA LYS A 32 4.12 9.16 -4.50
C LYS A 32 5.28 8.35 -5.07
N ALA A 33 6.51 8.84 -4.87
CA ALA A 33 7.71 8.20 -5.41
C ALA A 33 7.89 6.76 -4.92
N VAL A 34 7.69 6.50 -3.62
CA VAL A 34 7.84 5.13 -3.08
C VAL A 34 6.73 4.19 -3.56
N ILE A 35 5.52 4.69 -3.80
CA ILE A 35 4.43 3.90 -4.38
C ILE A 35 4.78 3.52 -5.82
N GLU A 36 5.19 4.50 -6.64
CA GLU A 36 5.58 4.25 -8.04
C GLU A 36 6.77 3.29 -8.14
N GLU A 37 7.76 3.43 -7.26
CA GLU A 37 8.90 2.53 -7.17
C GLU A 37 8.45 1.09 -6.83
N ALA A 38 7.60 0.93 -5.83
CA ALA A 38 7.09 -0.38 -5.42
C ALA A 38 6.19 -1.02 -6.51
N GLU A 39 5.36 -0.24 -7.19
CA GLU A 39 4.57 -0.72 -8.34
C GLU A 39 5.47 -1.18 -9.51
N ALA A 40 6.56 -0.45 -9.77
CA ALA A 40 7.53 -0.83 -10.79
C ALA A 40 8.29 -2.12 -10.41
N GLU A 41 8.70 -2.27 -9.15
CA GLU A 41 9.34 -3.49 -8.63
C GLU A 41 8.44 -4.72 -8.73
N MET A 42 7.12 -4.55 -8.51
CA MET A 42 6.15 -5.64 -8.67
C MET A 42 6.06 -6.14 -10.10
N ALA A 43 6.32 -5.28 -11.11
CA ALA A 43 6.27 -5.63 -12.53
C ALA A 43 4.97 -6.37 -12.95
N GLY A 44 3.84 -6.01 -12.34
CA GLY A 44 2.53 -6.64 -12.55
C GLY A 44 2.27 -7.92 -11.75
N ASN A 45 3.25 -8.45 -11.03
CA ASN A 45 3.10 -9.57 -10.08
C ASN A 45 2.66 -9.08 -8.70
N GLY A 46 1.60 -8.29 -8.65
CA GLY A 46 1.09 -7.73 -7.39
C GLY A 46 0.28 -6.47 -7.61
N ARG A 47 -0.28 -5.95 -6.51
CA ARG A 47 -1.04 -4.69 -6.50
C ARG A 47 -0.78 -3.95 -5.20
N ILE A 48 -0.73 -2.63 -5.31
CA ILE A 48 -0.66 -1.69 -4.19
C ILE A 48 -1.97 -0.90 -4.15
N LEU A 49 -2.50 -0.69 -2.95
CA LEU A 49 -3.65 0.17 -2.73
C LEU A 49 -3.34 1.07 -1.53
N VAL A 50 -3.22 2.37 -1.81
CA VAL A 50 -3.11 3.40 -0.77
C VAL A 50 -4.34 4.29 -0.80
N ARG A 51 -5.03 4.43 0.34
CA ARG A 51 -6.24 5.26 0.43
C ARG A 51 -6.43 5.86 1.83
N PRO A 52 -7.06 7.04 1.95
CA PRO A 52 -7.49 7.56 3.23
C PRO A 52 -8.63 6.72 3.84
N SER A 53 -8.68 6.63 5.16
CA SER A 53 -9.86 6.16 5.90
C SER A 53 -10.95 7.22 5.86
N GLY A 54 -12.22 6.83 5.68
CA GLY A 54 -13.32 7.79 5.62
C GLY A 54 -13.64 8.46 6.96
N THR A 55 -13.52 7.71 8.07
CA THR A 55 -14.00 8.16 9.40
C THR A 55 -12.89 8.47 10.39
N GLU A 56 -11.65 8.02 10.11
CA GLU A 56 -10.53 8.15 11.03
C GLU A 56 -9.36 8.89 10.36
N PRO A 57 -8.43 9.49 11.13
CA PRO A 57 -7.21 10.10 10.60
C PRO A 57 -6.16 9.01 10.28
N LEU A 58 -6.54 8.06 9.42
CA LEU A 58 -5.70 6.94 9.03
C LEU A 58 -5.46 6.95 7.53
N LEU A 59 -4.23 6.68 7.12
CA LEU A 59 -3.89 6.23 5.77
C LEU A 59 -3.79 4.71 5.77
N ARG A 60 -4.48 4.08 4.82
CA ARG A 60 -4.52 2.62 4.64
C ARG A 60 -3.57 2.26 3.52
N VAL A 61 -2.57 1.44 3.82
CA VAL A 61 -1.58 0.92 2.86
C VAL A 61 -1.78 -0.57 2.76
N MET A 62 -2.11 -1.07 1.57
CA MET A 62 -2.28 -2.48 1.30
C MET A 62 -1.39 -2.91 0.14
N ALA A 63 -0.80 -4.09 0.24
CA ALA A 63 -0.15 -4.77 -0.89
C ALA A 63 -0.62 -6.22 -0.98
N GLU A 64 -0.65 -6.74 -2.20
CA GLU A 64 -0.74 -8.16 -2.52
C GLU A 64 0.40 -8.54 -3.48
N ALA A 65 1.03 -9.69 -3.26
CA ALA A 65 2.18 -10.16 -4.03
C ALA A 65 2.32 -11.69 -3.92
N PRO A 66 3.14 -12.38 -4.74
CA PRO A 66 3.23 -13.84 -4.75
C PRO A 66 3.64 -14.52 -3.44
N THR A 67 4.32 -13.81 -2.52
CA THR A 67 4.73 -14.37 -1.22
C THR A 67 4.48 -13.38 -0.08
N ASP A 68 4.32 -13.89 1.14
CA ASP A 68 4.15 -13.08 2.35
C ASP A 68 5.34 -12.15 2.60
N GLU A 69 6.57 -12.58 2.28
CA GLU A 69 7.77 -11.76 2.43
C GLU A 69 7.74 -10.53 1.52
N LEU A 70 7.27 -10.70 0.27
CA LEU A 70 7.11 -9.58 -0.66
C LEU A 70 6.00 -8.63 -0.21
N VAL A 71 4.88 -9.18 0.26
CA VAL A 71 3.78 -8.39 0.83
C VAL A 71 4.29 -7.55 2.01
N GLU A 72 5.02 -8.16 2.94
CA GLU A 72 5.61 -7.47 4.08
C GLU A 72 6.57 -6.37 3.64
N TYR A 73 7.46 -6.70 2.71
CA TYR A 73 8.44 -5.77 2.15
C TYR A 73 7.78 -4.51 1.59
N TYR A 74 6.80 -4.67 0.69
CA TYR A 74 6.15 -3.53 0.03
C TYR A 74 5.32 -2.69 0.99
N VAL A 75 4.56 -3.32 1.88
CA VAL A 75 3.76 -2.60 2.87
C VAL A 75 4.66 -1.79 3.80
N GLU A 76 5.73 -2.38 4.34
CA GLU A 76 6.60 -1.65 5.26
C GLU A 76 7.47 -0.60 4.56
N LYS A 77 7.89 -0.83 3.31
CA LYS A 77 8.59 0.17 2.49
C LYS A 77 7.77 1.45 2.35
N ILE A 78 6.50 1.33 1.96
CA ILE A 78 5.59 2.48 1.84
C ILE A 78 5.25 3.04 3.23
N ALA A 79 4.95 2.18 4.20
CA ALA A 79 4.53 2.61 5.53
C ALA A 79 5.63 3.40 6.25
N ALA A 80 6.90 3.05 6.07
CA ALA A 80 8.02 3.78 6.64
C ALA A 80 8.05 5.24 6.14
N VAL A 81 7.91 5.45 4.83
CA VAL A 81 7.87 6.80 4.24
C VAL A 81 6.65 7.57 4.72
N VAL A 82 5.47 6.95 4.76
CA VAL A 82 4.26 7.61 5.28
C VAL A 82 4.45 8.06 6.73
N ARG A 83 4.98 7.18 7.60
CA ARG A 83 5.26 7.49 9.01
C ARG A 83 6.26 8.63 9.14
N GLN A 84 7.28 8.66 8.28
CA GLN A 84 8.31 9.72 8.29
C GLN A 84 7.76 11.08 7.86
N GLU A 85 6.96 11.13 6.80
CA GLU A 85 6.54 12.39 6.18
C GLU A 85 5.32 13.01 6.87
N ILE A 86 4.34 12.19 7.27
CA ILE A 86 3.04 12.66 7.78
C ILE A 86 2.51 11.85 8.97
N GLY A 87 3.33 10.96 9.54
CA GLY A 87 2.93 10.12 10.67
C GLY A 87 2.67 10.93 11.94
N LEU A 88 1.65 10.51 12.69
CA LEU A 88 1.43 10.99 14.06
C LEU A 88 2.01 9.98 15.04
N ASN A 89 2.91 10.46 15.91
CA ASN A 89 3.50 9.69 17.02
C ASN A 89 2.45 9.29 18.06
#